data_AF-A0A965LN54-F1
#
_entry.id   AF-A0A965LN54-F1
#
_cell.length_a   1.000
_cell.length_b   1.000
_cell.length_c   1.000
_cell.angle_alpha   90.00
_cell.angle_beta   90.00
_cell.angle_gamma   90.00
#
_symmetry.space_group_name_H-M   'P 1'
#
loop_
_entity.id
_entity.type
_entity.pdbx_description
1 polymer ?
#
loop_
_entity_poly.entity_id
_entity_poly.type
_entity_poly.pdbx_seq_one_letter_code
_entity_poly.pdbx_strand_id
1 'polypeptide(L)'
;MNVFNEKSLRAYVDYGFRDSQIAETNENCVVLKCHPEHEARTYETGASHQTWDRLHLLQVPTWIVAGAVAPMQPSSWSELIANEIRNSKFIHWPDVGHFGPMQLPHRLADLVREVDALTS
;
A
#
# COMPACT_ATOMS: atom_id res chain seq x y z
N MET A 1 -8.04 10.24 -3.19
CA MET A 1 -7.40 10.73 -1.94
C MET A 1 -8.34 11.45 -0.99
N ASN A 2 -9.56 11.80 -1.38
CA ASN A 2 -10.61 12.34 -0.50
C ASN A 2 -10.97 11.44 0.70
N VAL A 3 -10.55 10.18 0.69
CA VAL A 3 -10.73 9.22 1.80
C VAL A 3 -9.59 9.25 2.83
N PHE A 4 -8.53 10.03 2.62
CA PHE A 4 -7.40 10.05 3.55
C PHE A 4 -7.81 10.74 4.85
N ASN A 5 -7.25 10.27 5.97
CA ASN A 5 -7.19 11.07 7.17
C ASN A 5 -6.46 12.39 6.89
N GLU A 6 -6.91 13.49 7.49
CA GLU A 6 -6.35 14.83 7.27
C GLU A 6 -4.82 14.88 7.41
N LYS A 7 -4.27 14.23 8.45
CA LYS A 7 -2.83 14.20 8.69
C LYS A 7 -2.10 13.40 7.61
N SER A 8 -2.69 12.29 7.17
CA SER A 8 -2.14 11.48 6.08
C SER A 8 -2.15 12.24 4.75
N LEU A 9 -3.21 13.01 4.47
CA LEU A 9 -3.27 13.87 3.29
C LEU A 9 -2.22 14.97 3.35
N ARG A 10 -2.09 15.65 4.50
CA ARG A 10 -1.09 16.69 4.68
C ARG A 10 0.32 16.14 4.50
N ALA A 11 0.62 14.99 5.10
CA ALA A 11 1.91 14.33 4.93
C ALA A 11 2.16 13.93 3.46
N TYR A 12 1.15 13.41 2.76
CA TYR A 12 1.28 13.08 1.33
C TYR A 12 1.62 14.31 0.49
N VAL A 13 1.00 15.46 0.77
CA VAL A 13 1.31 16.72 0.07
C VAL A 13 2.70 17.23 0.43
N ASP A 14 3.00 17.41 1.71
CA ASP A 14 4.25 18.01 2.20
C ASP A 14 5.48 17.16 1.83
N TYR A 15 5.33 15.83 1.86
CA TYR A 15 6.45 14.93 1.65
C TYR A 15 6.46 14.28 0.27
N GLY A 16 5.33 14.20 -0.44
CA GLY A 16 5.22 13.60 -1.77
C GLY A 16 5.53 14.55 -2.93
N PHE A 17 5.47 15.86 -2.72
CA PHE A 17 5.64 16.85 -3.80
C PHE A 17 6.69 17.91 -3.48
N ARG A 18 7.24 18.52 -4.53
CA ARG A 18 8.14 19.68 -4.45
C ARG A 18 7.71 20.75 -5.45
N ASP A 19 8.01 22.00 -5.12
CA ASP A 19 7.85 23.12 -6.04
C ASP A 19 8.81 22.97 -7.23
N SER A 20 8.37 23.43 -8.40
CA SER A 20 9.11 23.40 -9.66
C SER A 20 8.64 24.52 -10.58
N GLN A 21 9.21 24.61 -11.78
CA GLN A 21 8.74 25.47 -12.86
C GLN A 21 8.51 24.66 -14.14
N ILE A 22 7.53 25.05 -14.92
CA ILE A 22 7.30 24.51 -16.27
C ILE A 22 8.44 24.99 -17.17
N ALA A 23 9.12 24.07 -17.86
CA ALA A 23 10.34 24.37 -18.59
C ALA A 23 10.11 25.38 -19.74
N GLU A 24 8.95 25.32 -20.38
CA GLU A 24 8.60 26.13 -21.54
C GLU A 24 8.08 27.52 -21.18
N THR A 25 7.32 27.65 -20.08
CA THR A 25 6.63 28.90 -19.71
C THR A 25 7.25 29.60 -18.50
N ASN A 26 8.14 28.92 -17.76
CA ASN A 26 8.73 29.37 -16.50
C ASN A 26 7.69 29.66 -15.39
N GLU A 27 6.47 29.14 -15.54
CA GLU A 27 5.41 29.27 -14.54
C GLU A 27 5.63 28.30 -13.38
N ASN A 28 5.29 28.73 -12.16
CA ASN A 28 5.40 27.88 -10.98
C ASN A 28 4.45 26.67 -11.08
N CYS A 29 4.96 25.50 -10.77
CA CYS A 29 4.18 24.26 -10.71
C CYS A 29 4.62 23.39 -9.53
N VAL A 30 3.88 22.31 -9.29
CA VAL A 30 4.18 21.33 -8.25
C VAL A 30 4.35 19.97 -8.93
N VAL A 31 5.43 19.27 -8.59
CA VAL A 31 5.76 17.96 -9.18
C VAL A 31 5.92 16.91 -8.08
N LEU A 32 5.65 15.65 -8.42
CA LEU A 32 5.96 14.53 -7.56
C LEU A 32 7.47 14.48 -7.28
N LYS A 33 7.86 14.16 -6.05
CA LYS A 33 9.27 13.91 -5.74
C LYS A 33 9.79 12.62 -6.38
N CYS A 34 8.88 11.66 -6.62
CA CYS A 34 9.15 10.43 -7.36
C CYS A 34 9.60 10.75 -8.79
N HIS A 35 10.67 10.10 -9.26
CA HIS A 35 11.08 10.23 -10.65
C HIS A 35 10.06 9.50 -11.55
N PRO A 36 9.60 10.10 -12.67
CA PRO A 36 8.59 9.47 -13.53
C PRO A 36 8.95 8.05 -13.99
N GLU A 37 10.22 7.79 -14.28
CA GLU A 37 10.70 6.45 -14.66
C GLU A 37 10.53 5.39 -13.56
N HIS A 38 10.59 5.77 -12.29
CA HIS A 38 10.38 4.84 -11.18
C HIS A 38 8.91 4.44 -11.04
N GLU A 39 8.01 5.41 -11.24
CA GLU A 39 6.57 5.15 -11.27
C GLU A 39 6.20 4.27 -12.46
N ALA A 40 6.68 4.60 -13.67
CA ALA A 40 6.42 3.83 -14.88
C ALA A 40 6.84 2.35 -14.74
N ARG A 41 8.03 2.09 -14.20
CA ARG A 41 8.53 0.71 -13.98
C ARG A 41 7.61 -0.13 -13.10
N THR A 42 6.95 0.47 -12.10
CA THR A 42 6.04 -0.26 -11.22
C THR A 42 4.86 -0.85 -12.02
N TYR A 43 4.34 -0.11 -13.00
CA TYR A 43 3.29 -0.57 -13.89
C TYR A 43 3.77 -1.60 -14.91
N GLU A 44 4.99 -1.43 -15.44
CA GLU A 44 5.58 -2.34 -16.41
C GLU A 44 5.89 -3.74 -15.83
N THR A 45 6.30 -3.80 -14.55
CA THR A 45 6.74 -5.07 -13.93
C THR A 45 5.66 -5.78 -13.12
N GLY A 46 4.46 -5.22 -13.02
CA GLY A 46 3.42 -5.74 -12.11
C GLY A 46 3.04 -7.21 -12.33
N ALA A 47 3.12 -7.70 -13.56
CA ALA A 47 2.82 -9.09 -13.92
C ALA A 47 4.07 -9.95 -14.18
N SER A 48 5.28 -9.41 -14.05
CA SER A 48 6.50 -10.07 -14.52
C SER A 48 7.13 -11.02 -13.49
N HIS A 49 6.48 -11.30 -12.37
CA HIS A 49 7.03 -12.12 -11.29
C HIS A 49 6.25 -13.44 -11.08
N GLN A 50 6.96 -14.46 -10.58
CA GLN A 50 6.40 -15.77 -10.21
C GLN A 50 6.28 -15.93 -8.69
N THR A 51 6.11 -14.83 -7.95
CA THR A 51 6.08 -14.84 -6.48
C THR A 51 4.97 -15.73 -5.91
N TRP A 52 3.83 -15.83 -6.62
CA TRP A 52 2.70 -16.66 -6.21
C TRP A 52 3.11 -18.11 -5.94
N ASP A 53 3.85 -18.72 -6.89
CA ASP A 53 4.29 -20.12 -6.82
C ASP A 53 5.26 -20.39 -5.66
N ARG A 54 5.76 -19.33 -5.01
CA ARG A 54 6.75 -19.38 -3.93
C ARG A 54 6.21 -18.91 -2.58
N LEU A 55 4.94 -18.53 -2.48
CA LEU A 55 4.34 -18.05 -1.22
C LEU A 55 4.46 -19.07 -0.08
N HIS A 56 4.32 -20.35 -0.40
CA HIS A 56 4.48 -21.46 0.54
C HIS A 56 5.89 -21.58 1.16
N LEU A 57 6.90 -20.94 0.56
CA LEU A 57 8.27 -20.92 1.07
C LEU A 57 8.47 -19.88 2.19
N LEU A 58 7.52 -18.97 2.41
CA LEU A 58 7.59 -17.97 3.46
C LEU A 58 7.50 -18.63 4.84
N GLN A 59 8.57 -18.47 5.63
CA GLN A 59 8.64 -19.00 7.00
C GLN A 59 8.32 -17.95 8.06
N VAL A 60 8.51 -16.67 7.73
CA VAL A 60 8.25 -15.54 8.62
C VAL A 60 6.74 -15.44 8.88
N PRO A 61 6.30 -15.36 10.15
CA PRO A 61 4.90 -15.05 10.47
C PRO A 61 4.42 -13.81 9.71
N THR A 62 3.35 -13.94 8.95
CA THR A 62 2.92 -12.92 7.97
C THR A 62 1.47 -12.51 8.21
N TRP A 63 1.21 -11.22 8.35
CA TRP A 63 -0.14 -10.69 8.46
C TRP A 63 -0.56 -10.10 7.12
N ILE A 64 -1.65 -10.60 6.56
CA ILE A 64 -2.23 -10.08 5.33
C ILE A 64 -3.46 -9.27 5.69
N VAL A 65 -3.38 -7.97 5.44
CA VAL A 65 -4.48 -7.04 5.71
C VAL A 65 -5.14 -6.66 4.40
N ALA A 66 -6.43 -6.92 4.29
CA ALA A 66 -7.25 -6.55 3.14
C ALA A 66 -8.30 -5.51 3.52
N GLY A 67 -8.50 -4.53 2.63
CA GLY A 67 -9.66 -3.65 2.66
C GLY A 67 -10.89 -4.31 2.01
N ALA A 68 -11.88 -3.49 1.67
CA ALA A 68 -13.06 -3.87 0.92
C ALA A 68 -12.72 -4.69 -0.34
N VAL A 69 -13.33 -5.87 -0.43
CA VAL A 69 -13.18 -6.78 -1.57
C VAL A 69 -14.05 -6.30 -2.73
N ALA A 70 -13.45 -6.21 -3.91
CA ALA A 70 -14.15 -5.87 -5.15
C ALA A 70 -13.73 -6.83 -6.27
N PRO A 71 -14.65 -7.25 -7.16
CA PRO A 71 -14.31 -8.12 -8.29
C PRO A 71 -13.22 -7.51 -9.18
N MET A 72 -12.32 -8.35 -9.69
CA MET A 72 -11.22 -7.94 -10.57
C MET A 72 -10.25 -6.90 -9.96
N GLN A 73 -10.23 -6.77 -8.63
CA GLN A 73 -9.29 -5.90 -7.91
C GLN A 73 -8.29 -6.72 -7.11
N PRO A 74 -7.09 -6.20 -6.80
CA PRO A 74 -6.12 -6.90 -5.96
C PRO A 74 -6.70 -7.44 -4.64
N SER A 75 -7.69 -6.75 -4.05
CA SER A 75 -8.34 -7.18 -2.81
C SER A 75 -9.10 -8.51 -2.93
N SER A 76 -9.52 -8.94 -4.13
CA SER A 76 -10.17 -10.25 -4.31
C SER A 76 -9.21 -11.43 -4.17
N TRP A 77 -7.89 -11.18 -4.17
CA TRP A 77 -6.87 -12.21 -4.08
C TRP A 77 -6.25 -12.32 -2.68
N SER A 78 -6.52 -11.38 -1.78
CA SER A 78 -5.79 -11.29 -0.49
C SER A 78 -5.97 -12.50 0.41
N GLU A 79 -7.19 -13.05 0.49
CA GLU A 79 -7.45 -14.28 1.27
C GLU A 79 -6.78 -15.50 0.63
N LEU A 80 -6.75 -15.58 -0.71
CA LEU A 80 -6.04 -16.64 -1.42
C LEU A 80 -4.53 -16.60 -1.13
N ILE A 81 -3.92 -15.41 -1.12
CA ILE A 81 -2.50 -15.24 -0.72
C ILE A 81 -2.31 -15.73 0.72
N ALA A 82 -3.24 -15.44 1.64
CA ALA A 82 -3.13 -15.89 3.03
C ALA A 82 -3.13 -17.42 3.13
N ASN A 83 -3.99 -18.08 2.36
CA ASN A 83 -4.08 -19.54 2.33
C ASN A 83 -2.81 -20.22 1.78
N GLU A 84 -2.06 -19.55 0.91
CA GLU A 84 -0.79 -20.07 0.38
C GLU A 84 0.39 -19.95 1.36
N ILE A 85 0.31 -19.03 2.34
CA ILE A 85 1.39 -18.79 3.30
C ILE A 85 1.12 -19.58 4.58
N ARG A 86 1.99 -20.56 4.90
CA ARG A 86 1.81 -21.51 6.01
C ARG A 86 1.55 -20.84 7.37
N ASN A 87 2.25 -19.76 7.67
CA ASN A 87 2.20 -19.07 8.98
C ASN A 87 1.51 -17.70 8.86
N SER A 88 0.45 -17.61 8.05
CA SER A 88 -0.24 -16.36 7.84
C SER A 88 -1.37 -16.09 8.84
N LYS A 89 -1.70 -14.82 9.02
CA LYS A 89 -2.98 -14.37 9.60
C LYS A 89 -3.66 -13.43 8.62
N PHE A 90 -4.91 -13.71 8.29
CA PHE A 90 -5.71 -12.84 7.44
C PHE A 90 -6.55 -11.88 8.28
N ILE A 91 -6.52 -10.60 7.94
CA ILE A 91 -7.29 -9.53 8.58
C ILE A 91 -8.06 -8.79 7.50
N HIS A 92 -9.37 -8.73 7.64
CA HIS A 92 -10.25 -8.02 6.71
C HIS A 92 -10.88 -6.79 7.37
N TRP A 93 -10.63 -5.62 6.78
CA TRP A 93 -11.22 -4.33 7.17
C TRP A 93 -12.16 -3.85 6.06
N PRO A 94 -13.42 -4.31 6.04
CA PRO A 94 -14.35 -4.03 4.95
C PRO A 94 -14.74 -2.55 4.83
N ASP A 95 -14.47 -1.76 5.87
CA ASP A 95 -14.77 -0.33 5.96
C ASP A 95 -13.73 0.58 5.29
N VAL A 96 -12.63 0.03 4.77
CA VAL A 96 -11.57 0.79 4.11
C VAL A 96 -11.26 0.28 2.71
N GLY A 97 -10.84 1.16 1.81
CA GLY A 97 -10.40 0.78 0.46
C GLY A 97 -8.90 0.44 0.38
N HIS A 98 -8.34 0.54 -0.83
CA HIS A 98 -6.90 0.37 -1.09
C HIS A 98 -6.01 1.23 -0.19
N PHE A 99 -6.46 2.44 0.13
CA PHE A 99 -5.75 3.38 0.99
C PHE A 99 -6.09 3.23 2.48
N GLY A 100 -6.51 2.04 2.93
CA GLY A 100 -6.80 1.77 4.35
C GLY A 100 -5.75 2.28 5.33
N PRO A 101 -4.43 2.08 5.09
CA PRO A 101 -3.37 2.67 5.90
C PRO A 101 -3.42 4.21 6.05
N MET A 102 -3.86 4.92 5.01
CA MET A 102 -3.98 6.39 5.01
C MET A 102 -5.36 6.87 5.45
N GLN A 103 -6.40 6.05 5.32
CA GLN A 103 -7.76 6.34 5.78
C GLN A 103 -7.85 6.19 7.31
N LEU A 104 -7.29 5.11 7.87
CA LEU A 104 -7.30 4.80 9.31
C LEU A 104 -5.87 4.53 9.83
N PRO A 105 -4.97 5.53 9.83
CA PRO A 105 -3.57 5.33 10.21
C PRO A 105 -3.39 4.81 11.65
N HIS A 106 -4.28 5.20 12.58
CA HIS A 106 -4.24 4.71 13.96
C HIS A 106 -4.51 3.21 14.05
N ARG A 107 -5.51 2.70 13.31
CA ARG A 107 -5.86 1.28 13.29
C ARG A 107 -4.71 0.41 12.77
N LEU A 108 -4.00 0.88 11.75
CA LEU A 108 -2.78 0.21 11.27
C LEU A 108 -1.66 0.26 12.31
N ALA A 109 -1.44 1.41 12.95
CA ALA A 109 -0.42 1.55 13.96
C ALA A 109 -0.69 0.65 15.19
N ASP A 110 -1.96 0.49 15.59
CA ASP A 110 -2.37 -0.44 16.64
C ASP A 110 -2.05 -1.89 16.25
N LEU A 111 -2.43 -2.30 15.03
CA LEU A 111 -2.11 -3.63 14.53
C LEU A 111 -0.59 -3.90 14.51
N VAL A 112 0.21 -2.92 14.07
CA VAL A 112 1.68 -3.08 14.07
C VAL A 112 2.21 -3.28 15.49
N ARG A 113 1.71 -2.53 16.48
CA ARG A 113 2.09 -2.73 17.89
C ARG A 113 1.67 -4.09 18.42
N GLU A 114 0.46 -4.55 18.08
CA GLU A 114 0.00 -5.88 18.46
C GLU A 114 0.89 -6.98 17.87
N VAL A 115 1.25 -6.87 16.59
CA VAL A 115 2.16 -7.81 15.92
C VAL A 115 3.55 -7.79 16.56
N ASP A 116 4.12 -6.60 16.80
CA ASP A 116 5.43 -6.42 17.40
C ASP A 116 5.51 -7.05 18.80
N ALA A 117 4.46 -6.86 19.62
CA ALA A 117 4.35 -7.45 20.95
C ALA A 117 4.22 -8.99 20.95
N LEU A 118 3.74 -9.58 19.85
CA LEU A 118 3.68 -11.04 19.68
C LEU A 118 4.99 -11.65 19.18
N THR A 119 5.88 -10.83 18.64
CA THR A 119 7.15 -11.27 18.04
C THR A 119 8.39 -10.87 18.84
N SER A 120 8.21 -10.07 19.89
CA SER A 120 9.23 -9.68 20.87
C SER A 120 9.36 -10.71 21.99
#